data_AF-A0A1V1UJW5-F1
#
_entry.id   AF-A0A1V1UJW5-F1
#
_cell.length_a   1.000
_cell.length_b   1.000
_cell.length_c   1.000
_cell.angle_alpha   90.00
_cell.angle_beta   90.00
_cell.angle_gamma   90.00
#
_symmetry.space_group_name_H-M   'P 1'
#
loop_
_entity.id
_entity.type
_entity.pdbx_description
1 polymer ?
#
loop_
_entity_poly.entity_id
_entity_poly.type
_entity_poly.pdbx_seq_one_letter_code
_entity_poly.pdbx_strand_id
1 'polypeptide(L)'
;MFRLLKGRSGGFRSTRGTALRNDVTQDMGYVPPQGFREIETLMPVLERFGNDGGPCDLDPIIRVALFHHQFESIHPCPDENGRVGRILNLRYLMRTGLTFR
;
A
#
# COMPACT_ATOMS: atom_id res chain seq x y z
N MET A 1 -9.80 -2.38 -6.29
CA MET A 1 -9.92 -1.13 -5.49
C MET A 1 -8.98 -0.01 -5.92
N PHE A 2 -7.68 -0.31 -5.98
CA PHE A 2 -6.61 0.67 -6.24
C PHE A 2 -6.73 1.40 -7.58
N ARG A 3 -7.11 0.69 -8.66
CA ARG A 3 -7.31 1.28 -10.00
C ARG A 3 -8.40 2.35 -10.05
N LEU A 4 -9.42 2.27 -9.18
CA LEU A 4 -10.53 3.22 -9.15
C LEU A 4 -10.14 4.54 -8.45
N LEU A 5 -9.29 4.47 -7.42
CA LEU A 5 -8.90 5.63 -6.61
C LEU A 5 -7.85 6.54 -7.28
N LYS A 6 -7.12 6.03 -8.27
CA LYS A 6 -6.03 6.76 -8.93
C LYS A 6 -6.52 7.84 -9.91
N GLY A 7 -7.79 7.81 -10.31
CA GLY A 7 -8.38 8.77 -11.25
C GLY A 7 -7.73 8.81 -12.65
N ARG A 8 -6.87 7.82 -12.98
CA ARG A 8 -6.15 7.70 -14.26
C ARG A 8 -6.08 6.23 -14.67
N SER A 9 -6.15 5.94 -15.96
CA SER A 9 -6.14 4.58 -16.56
C SER A 9 -4.81 3.81 -16.43
N GLY A 10 -3.77 4.40 -15.84
CA GLY A 10 -2.45 3.78 -15.72
C GLY A 10 -2.40 2.71 -14.63
N GLY A 11 -1.98 1.50 -14.99
CA GLY A 11 -1.77 0.35 -14.10
C GLY A 11 -0.66 0.57 -13.05
N PHE A 12 -0.12 -0.54 -12.51
CA PHE A 12 1.07 -0.47 -11.66
C PHE A 12 2.24 0.16 -12.41
N ARG A 13 3.19 0.77 -11.69
CA ARG A 13 4.37 1.33 -12.34
C ARG A 13 5.15 0.23 -13.07
N SER A 14 5.64 0.56 -14.26
CA SER A 14 6.50 -0.29 -15.09
C SER A 14 7.97 0.18 -15.10
N THR A 15 8.21 1.40 -14.63
CA THR A 15 9.55 1.99 -14.49
C THR A 15 10.25 1.49 -13.22
N ARG A 16 11.54 1.17 -13.36
CA ARG A 16 12.46 0.91 -12.24
C ARG A 16 12.82 2.24 -11.57
N GLY A 17 13.23 2.20 -10.30
CA GLY A 17 13.96 3.33 -9.69
C GLY A 17 13.27 4.10 -8.56
N THR A 18 12.20 3.60 -7.96
CA THR A 18 11.78 4.14 -6.64
C THR A 18 12.64 3.47 -5.58
N ALA A 19 13.55 4.22 -4.96
CA ALA A 19 14.17 3.85 -3.69
C ALA A 19 13.47 4.67 -2.60
N LEU A 20 13.01 4.02 -1.52
CA LEU A 20 12.52 4.76 -0.37
C LEU A 20 13.75 5.27 0.39
N ARG A 21 13.98 6.56 0.26
CA ARG A 21 15.11 7.22 0.91
C ARG A 21 14.68 7.73 2.27
N ASN A 22 15.53 7.56 3.26
CA ASN A 22 15.33 8.24 4.52
C ASN A 22 15.68 9.73 4.32
N ASP A 23 14.70 10.62 4.48
CA ASP A 23 14.89 12.05 4.27
C ASP A 23 15.92 12.66 5.25
N VAL A 24 16.08 12.07 6.44
CA VAL A 24 16.98 12.52 7.50
C VAL A 24 18.39 11.98 7.31
N THR A 25 18.55 10.68 7.09
CA THR A 25 19.89 10.05 7.00
C THR A 25 20.44 9.98 5.59
N GLN A 26 19.64 10.33 4.57
CA GLN A 26 20.01 10.24 3.16
C GLN A 26 20.41 8.80 2.73
N ASP A 27 20.15 7.81 3.58
CA ASP A 27 20.53 6.42 3.35
C ASP A 27 19.45 5.67 2.55
N MET A 28 19.87 4.66 1.79
CA MET A 28 18.93 3.77 1.09
C MET A 28 18.28 2.85 2.10
N GLY A 29 17.20 3.30 2.73
CA GLY A 29 16.51 2.56 3.78
C GLY A 29 15.88 1.26 3.25
N TYR A 30 15.09 1.35 2.17
CA TYR A 30 14.46 0.17 1.58
C TYR A 30 14.26 0.33 0.07
N VAL A 31 14.48 -0.76 -0.67
CA VAL A 31 14.29 -0.81 -2.12
C VAL A 31 13.04 -1.64 -2.41
N PRO A 32 11.93 -1.02 -2.86
CA PRO A 32 10.72 -1.74 -3.24
C PRO A 32 10.93 -2.66 -4.45
N PRO A 33 9.99 -3.59 -4.73
CA PRO A 33 9.98 -4.41 -5.93
C PRO A 33 10.32 -3.62 -7.19
N GLN A 34 11.40 -3.98 -7.89
CA GLN A 34 11.83 -3.21 -9.06
C GLN A 34 11.12 -3.65 -10.35
N GLY A 35 10.53 -4.84 -10.36
CA GLY A 35 9.85 -5.40 -11.52
C GLY A 35 8.33 -5.28 -11.46
N PHE A 36 7.71 -4.92 -12.59
CA PHE A 36 6.25 -4.89 -12.73
C PHE A 36 5.58 -6.22 -12.35
N ARG A 37 6.16 -7.36 -12.76
CA ARG A 37 5.61 -8.70 -12.47
C ARG A 37 5.52 -9.00 -10.98
N GLU A 38 6.48 -8.51 -10.20
CA GLU A 38 6.51 -8.70 -8.75
C GLU A 38 5.39 -7.88 -8.10
N ILE A 39 5.23 -6.62 -8.51
CA ILE A 39 4.11 -5.76 -8.05
C ILE A 39 2.76 -6.38 -8.43
N GLU A 40 2.62 -6.89 -9.66
CA GLU A 40 1.40 -7.54 -10.15
C GLU A 40 1.06 -8.82 -9.37
N THR A 41 2.07 -9.51 -8.84
CA THR A 41 1.89 -10.69 -7.99
C THR A 41 1.52 -10.33 -6.55
N LEU A 42 2.17 -9.31 -5.98
CA LEU A 42 2.02 -8.93 -4.57
C LEU A 42 0.72 -8.16 -4.28
N MET A 43 0.29 -7.29 -5.20
CA MET A 43 -0.86 -6.42 -4.98
C MET A 43 -2.20 -7.16 -4.80
N PRO A 44 -2.53 -8.21 -5.56
CA PRO A 44 -3.72 -9.02 -5.32
C PRO A 44 -3.74 -9.67 -3.94
N VAL A 45 -2.58 -10.13 -3.45
CA VAL A 45 -2.44 -10.73 -2.11
C VAL A 45 -2.73 -9.68 -1.03
N LEU A 46 -2.16 -8.48 -1.17
CA LEU A 46 -2.40 -7.38 -0.23
C LEU A 46 -3.86 -6.88 -0.29
N GLU A 47 -4.46 -6.81 -1.48
CA GLU A 47 -5.87 -6.44 -1.64
C GLU A 47 -6.79 -7.45 -0.95
N ARG A 48 -6.50 -8.74 -1.09
CA ARG A 48 -7.24 -9.81 -0.39
C ARG A 48 -7.10 -9.70 1.12
N PHE A 49 -5.89 -9.49 1.63
CA PHE A 49 -5.63 -9.30 3.06
C PHE A 49 -6.45 -8.15 3.66
N GLY A 50 -6.55 -7.01 2.95
CA GLY A 50 -7.30 -5.85 3.40
C GLY A 50 -8.83 -5.98 3.29
N ASN A 51 -9.33 -6.80 2.37
CA ASN A 51 -10.77 -6.92 2.11
C ASN A 51 -11.45 -8.11 2.78
N ASP A 52 -10.83 -9.29 2.71
CA ASP A 52 -11.44 -10.57 3.10
C ASP A 52 -11.00 -11.01 4.49
N GLY A 53 -10.05 -10.29 5.09
CA GLY A 53 -9.35 -10.71 6.29
C GLY A 53 -8.17 -11.63 5.99
N GLY A 54 -7.19 -11.64 6.89
CA GLY A 54 -6.04 -12.53 6.83
C GLY A 54 -6.33 -13.90 7.44
N PRO A 55 -5.37 -14.84 7.41
CA PRO A 55 -5.49 -16.15 8.07
C PRO A 55 -5.60 -16.05 9.60
N CYS A 56 -5.35 -14.87 10.17
CA CYS A 56 -5.38 -14.61 11.60
C CYS A 56 -6.39 -13.51 11.93
N ASP A 57 -7.07 -13.68 13.07
CA ASP A 57 -7.92 -12.66 13.65
C ASP A 57 -7.03 -11.60 14.29
N LEU A 58 -6.82 -10.51 13.56
CA LEU A 58 -5.95 -9.41 13.96
C LEU A 58 -6.82 -8.24 14.38
N ASP A 59 -6.41 -7.55 15.43
CA ASP A 59 -6.99 -6.26 15.78
C ASP A 59 -7.00 -5.35 14.53
N PRO A 60 -8.11 -4.66 14.24
CA PRO A 60 -8.22 -3.83 13.05
C PRO A 60 -7.13 -2.74 12.94
N ILE A 61 -6.64 -2.19 14.06
CA ILE A 61 -5.56 -1.21 14.06
C ILE A 61 -4.23 -1.85 13.67
N ILE A 62 -3.95 -3.07 14.17
CA ILE A 62 -2.77 -3.82 13.75
C ILE A 62 -2.87 -4.13 12.25
N ARG A 63 -4.05 -4.55 11.78
CA ARG A 63 -4.27 -4.87 10.37
C ARG A 63 -4.05 -3.66 9.46
N VAL A 64 -4.56 -2.49 9.85
CA VAL A 64 -4.39 -1.27 9.04
C VAL A 64 -2.93 -0.79 9.02
N ALA A 65 -2.19 -0.96 10.12
CA ALA A 65 -0.76 -0.66 10.17
C ALA A 65 0.05 -1.57 9.24
N LEU A 66 -0.20 -2.89 9.30
CA LEU A 66 0.45 -3.87 8.42
C LEU A 66 0.11 -3.64 6.95
N PHE A 67 -1.17 -3.38 6.65
CA PHE A 67 -1.61 -3.08 5.29
C PHE A 67 -0.87 -1.87 4.72
N HIS A 68 -0.78 -0.77 5.49
CA HIS A 68 -0.10 0.44 5.05
C HIS A 68 1.39 0.22 4.83
N HIS A 69 2.05 -0.42 5.80
CA HIS A 69 3.47 -0.73 5.70
C HIS A 69 3.78 -1.58 4.45
N GLN A 70 2.97 -2.60 4.20
CA GLN A 70 3.14 -3.47 3.04
C GLN A 70 2.86 -2.73 1.73
N PHE A 71 1.82 -1.87 1.70
CA PHE A 71 1.50 -1.06 0.54
C PHE A 71 2.65 -0.11 0.17
N GLU A 72 3.23 0.58 1.15
CA GLU A 72 4.37 1.48 0.94
C GLU A 72 5.62 0.72 0.50
N SER A 73 5.84 -0.47 1.05
CA SER A 73 6.96 -1.35 0.69
C SER A 73 6.83 -1.96 -0.71
N ILE A 74 5.61 -2.26 -1.19
CA ILE A 74 5.39 -2.67 -2.58
C ILE A 74 5.56 -1.48 -3.54
N HIS A 75 5.15 -0.29 -3.09
CA HIS A 75 5.24 0.97 -3.84
C HIS A 75 4.66 0.88 -5.26
N PRO A 76 3.37 0.51 -5.42
CA PRO A 76 2.79 0.13 -6.71
C PRO A 76 2.49 1.30 -7.66
N CYS A 77 2.31 2.52 -7.15
CA CYS A 77 2.13 3.71 -7.98
C CYS A 77 3.46 4.28 -8.47
N PRO A 78 3.47 4.96 -9.63
CA PRO A 78 4.60 5.82 -10.03
C PRO A 78 4.88 6.92 -9.01
N ASP A 79 3.84 7.58 -8.48
CA ASP A 79 3.93 8.69 -7.53
C ASP A 79 2.84 8.60 -6.46
N GLU A 80 3.01 9.37 -5.37
CA GLU A 80 2.02 9.61 -4.32
C GLU A 80 1.53 8.37 -3.55
N ASN A 81 2.34 7.29 -3.48
CA ASN A 81 2.01 6.08 -2.71
C ASN A 81 1.61 6.41 -1.26
N GLY A 82 2.33 7.30 -0.57
CA GLY A 82 1.96 7.68 0.80
C GLY A 82 0.60 8.37 0.93
N ARG A 83 0.09 9.07 -0.10
CA ARG A 83 -1.28 9.64 -0.09
C ARG A 83 -2.32 8.55 -0.31
N VAL A 84 -2.08 7.68 -1.30
CA VAL A 84 -2.96 6.56 -1.62
C VAL A 84 -3.06 5.58 -0.43
N GLY A 85 -1.94 5.24 0.20
CA GLY A 85 -1.89 4.38 1.39
C GLY A 85 -2.73 4.94 2.53
N ARG A 86 -2.61 6.25 2.84
CA ARG A 86 -3.42 6.92 3.87
C ARG A 86 -4.92 6.92 3.56
N ILE A 87 -5.31 7.16 2.31
CA ILE A 87 -6.73 7.11 1.90
C ILE A 87 -7.28 5.70 2.05
N LEU A 88 -6.50 4.68 1.66
CA LEU A 88 -6.90 3.28 1.82
C LEU A 88 -7.05 2.90 3.30
N ASN A 89 -6.15 3.36 4.17
CA ASN A 89 -6.25 3.18 5.62
C ASN A 89 -7.51 3.81 6.18
N LEU A 90 -7.79 5.07 5.82
CA LEU A 90 -8.98 5.77 6.28
C LEU A 90 -10.25 5.01 5.87
N ARG A 91 -10.30 4.54 4.62
CA ARG A 91 -11.42 3.73 4.13
C ARG A 91 -11.57 2.42 4.91
N TYR A 92 -10.46 1.78 5.27
CA TYR A 92 -10.49 0.58 6.10
C TYR A 92 -11.07 0.90 7.51
N LEU A 93 -10.56 1.94 8.17
CA LEU A 93 -11.04 2.37 9.49
C LEU A 93 -12.51 2.78 9.49
N MET A 94 -12.98 3.44 8.42
CA MET A 94 -14.40 3.78 8.24
C MET A 94 -15.26 2.52 8.16
N ARG A 95 -14.82 1.49 7.42
CA ARG A 95 -15.53 0.21 7.33
C ARG A 95 -15.59 -0.53 8.67
N THR A 96 -14.57 -0.39 9.51
CA THR A 96 -14.52 -1.05 10.84
C THR A 96 -15.11 -0.20 11.96
N GLY A 97 -15.63 1.00 11.67
CA GLY A 97 -16.22 1.89 12.67
C GLY A 97 -15.21 2.51 13.64
N LEU A 98 -13.92 2.55 13.28
CA LEU A 98 -12.81 3.01 14.14
C LEU A 98 -12.32 4.43 13.78
N THR A 99 -13.10 5.19 13.03
CA THR A 99 -12.80 6.60 12.77
C THR A 99 -13.16 7.48 13.96
N PHE A 100 -12.39 8.55 14.17
CA PHE A 100 -12.75 9.63 15.10
C PHE A 100 -14.14 10.16 14.72
N ARG A 101 -15.07 10.14 15.68
CA ARG A 101 -16.38 10.79 15.57
C ARG A 101 -16.28 12.23 16.04
#